data_AF-A0A353LII9-F1
#
_entry.id   AF-A0A353LII9-F1
#
_cell.length_a   1.000
_cell.length_b   1.000
_cell.length_c   1.000
_cell.angle_alpha   90.00
_cell.angle_beta   90.00
_cell.angle_gamma   90.00
#
_symmetry.space_group_name_H-M   'P 1'
#
loop_
_entity.id
_entity.type
_entity.pdbx_description
1 polymer ?
#
loop_
_entity_poly.entity_id
_entity_poly.type
_entity_poly.pdbx_seq_one_letter_code
_entity_poly.pdbx_strand_id
1 'polypeptide(L)'
;MNYSKTFQEIYNELQRVEDIGQVANYIPELAHVNPNQFGVHLITVNGEYFAFGDADVKFSIQSIAKVFSFVLAYSRVKSNIWERMDLEPAGTPFNSLVQLEYDKGIPRNPFINAGAIVVCDILVDELASP
;
A
#
# COMPACT_ATOMS: atom_id res chain seq x y z
N MET A 1 23.55 -4.34 -14.55
CA MET A 1 22.75 -3.13 -14.91
C MET A 1 23.19 -2.01 -13.98
N ASN A 2 23.32 -0.76 -14.46
CA ASN A 2 23.75 0.34 -13.59
C ASN A 2 22.52 1.04 -12.99
N TYR A 3 21.98 0.47 -11.90
CA TYR A 3 20.75 0.96 -11.27
C TYR A 3 20.88 2.39 -10.74
N SER A 4 22.04 2.75 -10.17
CA SER A 4 22.29 4.13 -9.71
C SER A 4 22.18 5.14 -10.84
N LYS A 5 22.71 4.82 -12.03
CA LYS A 5 22.55 5.67 -13.23
C LYS A 5 21.08 5.76 -13.64
N THR A 6 20.37 4.64 -13.67
CA THR A 6 18.94 4.61 -14.02
C THR A 6 18.10 5.44 -13.06
N PHE A 7 18.34 5.37 -11.74
CA PHE A 7 17.61 6.20 -10.77
C PHE A 7 17.88 7.69 -10.95
N GLN A 8 19.13 8.07 -11.22
CA GLN A 8 19.49 9.45 -11.52
C GLN A 8 18.82 9.96 -12.81
N GLU A 9 18.76 9.12 -13.85
CA GLU A 9 18.06 9.44 -15.11
C GLU A 9 16.56 9.67 -14.85
N ILE A 10 15.89 8.76 -14.13
CA ILE A 10 14.49 8.90 -13.73
C ILE A 10 14.27 10.21 -12.96
N TYR A 11 15.10 10.48 -11.95
CA TYR A 11 14.98 11.71 -11.17
C TYR A 11 15.10 12.96 -12.05
N ASN A 12 16.11 13.00 -12.92
CA ASN A 12 16.33 14.13 -13.83
C ASN A 12 15.18 14.33 -14.83
N GLU A 13 14.54 13.24 -15.28
CA GLU A 13 13.36 13.30 -16.14
C GLU A 13 12.16 13.86 -15.38
N LEU A 14 11.91 13.40 -14.15
CA LEU A 14 10.82 13.88 -13.31
C LEU A 14 10.95 15.37 -12.97
N GLN A 15 12.18 15.89 -12.79
CA GLN A 15 12.40 17.34 -12.57
C GLN A 15 11.97 18.22 -13.75
N ARG A 16 11.75 17.64 -14.94
CA ARG A 16 11.28 18.37 -16.13
C ARG A 16 9.77 18.29 -16.32
N VAL A 17 9.08 17.52 -15.49
CA VAL A 17 7.63 17.37 -15.49
C VAL A 17 7.06 18.32 -14.44
N GLU A 18 6.00 19.04 -14.78
CA GLU A 18 5.28 19.85 -13.80
C GLU A 18 4.60 18.93 -12.76
N ASP A 19 4.93 19.14 -11.49
CA ASP A 19 4.26 18.43 -10.40
C ASP A 19 2.92 19.10 -10.06
N ILE A 20 1.84 18.44 -10.48
CA ILE A 20 0.45 18.84 -10.21
C ILE A 20 -0.11 18.16 -8.94
N GLY A 21 0.71 17.37 -8.25
CA GLY A 21 0.35 16.64 -7.05
C GLY A 21 0.21 17.53 -5.82
N GLN A 22 -0.49 17.01 -4.80
CA GLN A 22 -0.57 17.65 -3.49
C GLN A 22 -0.31 16.62 -2.41
N VAL A 23 0.48 17.03 -1.41
CA VAL A 23 0.68 16.24 -0.20
C VAL A 23 -0.67 16.08 0.50
N ALA A 24 -0.97 14.84 0.90
CA ALA A 24 -2.18 14.53 1.66
C ALA A 24 -2.21 15.35 2.96
N ASN A 25 -3.31 16.04 3.21
CA ASN A 25 -3.47 16.93 4.37
C ASN A 25 -4.67 16.60 5.28
N TYR A 26 -5.40 15.52 4.97
CA TYR A 26 -6.54 15.07 5.77
C TYR A 26 -6.11 14.44 7.11
N ILE A 27 -4.84 14.04 7.24
CA ILE A 27 -4.18 13.68 8.50
C ILE A 27 -3.11 14.76 8.77
N PRO A 28 -3.16 15.48 9.91
CA PRO A 28 -2.24 16.58 10.20
C PRO A 28 -0.76 16.21 10.04
N GLU A 29 -0.37 15.01 10.48
CA GLU A 29 1.00 14.52 10.42
C GLU A 29 1.50 14.34 8.97
N LEU A 30 0.60 14.09 8.01
CA LEU A 30 0.97 13.99 6.60
C LEU A 30 1.20 15.37 5.96
N ALA A 31 0.52 16.42 6.44
CA ALA A 31 0.60 17.75 5.88
C ALA A 31 1.99 18.41 6.04
N HIS A 32 2.82 17.88 6.94
CA HIS A 32 4.15 18.40 7.24
C HIS A 32 5.27 17.76 6.40
N VAL A 33 4.95 16.79 5.53
CA VAL A 33 5.94 16.13 4.67
C VAL A 33 6.41 17.09 3.57
N ASN A 34 7.72 17.13 3.32
CA ASN A 34 8.30 17.97 2.26
C ASN A 34 7.88 17.41 0.88
N PRO A 35 7.15 18.19 0.04
CA PRO A 35 6.67 17.73 -1.26
C PRO A 35 7.80 17.38 -2.25
N ASN A 36 9.01 17.91 -2.03
CA ASN A 36 10.15 17.67 -2.91
C ASN A 36 10.94 16.40 -2.55
N GLN A 37 10.50 15.62 -1.56
CA GLN A 37 11.18 14.37 -1.19
C GLN A 37 11.05 13.33 -2.30
N PHE A 38 12.17 12.72 -2.66
CA PHE A 38 12.21 11.65 -3.66
C PHE A 38 13.23 10.60 -3.25
N GLY A 39 12.76 9.38 -2.98
CA GLY A 39 13.59 8.25 -2.60
C GLY A 39 13.25 7.01 -3.41
N VAL A 40 14.27 6.26 -3.82
CA VAL A 40 14.12 4.96 -4.47
C VAL A 40 15.04 3.96 -3.79
N HIS A 41 14.51 2.80 -3.45
CA HIS A 41 15.28 1.68 -2.91
C HIS A 41 14.93 0.39 -3.66
N LEU A 42 15.95 -0.35 -4.09
CA LEU A 42 15.83 -1.64 -4.76
C LEU A 42 16.62 -2.68 -4.00
N ILE A 43 16.01 -3.84 -3.73
CA ILE A 43 16.67 -5.02 -3.17
C ILE A 43 16.43 -6.16 -4.15
N THR A 44 17.50 -6.79 -4.63
CA THR A 44 17.42 -7.95 -5.52
C THR A 44 17.19 -9.22 -4.71
N VAL A 45 16.74 -10.29 -5.40
CA VAL A 45 16.62 -11.63 -4.79
C VAL A 45 17.96 -12.20 -4.30
N ASN A 46 19.09 -11.66 -4.78
CA ASN A 46 20.44 -12.03 -4.36
C ASN A 46 20.93 -11.22 -3.15
N GLY A 47 20.11 -10.31 -2.61
CA GLY A 47 20.46 -9.45 -1.48
C GLY A 47 21.31 -8.23 -1.84
N GLU A 48 21.52 -7.94 -3.12
CA GLU A 48 22.13 -6.68 -3.55
C GLU A 48 21.12 -5.55 -3.37
N TYR A 49 21.58 -4.39 -2.91
CA TYR A 49 20.72 -3.23 -2.74
C TYR A 49 21.30 -1.99 -3.41
N PHE A 50 20.38 -1.15 -3.90
CA PHE A 50 20.69 0.10 -4.58
C PHE A 50 19.71 1.15 -4.08
N ALA A 51 20.21 2.33 -3.72
CA ALA A 51 19.41 3.42 -3.21
C ALA A 51 19.74 4.73 -3.93
N PHE A 52 18.78 5.64 -3.97
CA PHE A 52 18.92 6.99 -4.54
C PHE A 52 18.02 7.99 -3.81
N GLY A 53 18.51 9.21 -3.63
CA GLY A 53 17.77 10.30 -3.00
C GLY A 53 17.46 10.03 -1.52
N ASP A 54 16.25 10.37 -1.10
CA ASP A 54 15.74 10.29 0.27
C ASP A 54 15.34 8.85 0.68
N ALA A 55 16.03 7.83 0.19
CA ALA A 55 15.64 6.42 0.35
C ALA A 55 15.57 5.92 1.80
N ASP A 56 16.30 6.57 2.72
CA ASP A 56 16.30 6.25 4.15
C ASP A 56 15.28 7.07 4.98
N VAL A 57 14.57 8.01 4.35
CA VAL A 57 13.56 8.81 5.04
C VAL A 57 12.33 7.95 5.32
N LYS A 58 11.97 7.87 6.60
CA LYS A 58 10.80 7.11 7.05
C LYS A 58 9.51 7.88 6.75
N PHE A 59 8.49 7.15 6.30
CA PHE A 59 7.14 7.67 6.08
C PHE A 59 6.09 6.65 6.54
N SER A 60 4.84 7.10 6.72
CA SER A 60 3.74 6.19 7.03
C SER A 60 3.41 5.32 5.82
N ILE A 61 3.43 3.99 5.98
CA ILE A 61 3.15 3.05 4.88
C ILE A 61 1.69 3.07 4.42
N GLN A 62 0.78 3.65 5.20
CA GLN A 62 -0.64 3.81 4.83
C GLN A 62 -1.24 2.51 4.25
N SER A 63 -1.95 2.57 3.11
CA SER A 63 -2.57 1.41 2.48
C SER A 63 -1.59 0.32 2.01
N ILE A 64 -0.27 0.56 1.98
CA ILE A 64 0.72 -0.50 1.75
C ILE A 64 0.64 -1.55 2.88
N ALA A 65 0.25 -1.14 4.10
CA ALA A 65 0.04 -2.04 5.23
C ALA A 65 -0.92 -3.20 4.90
N LYS A 66 -1.89 -2.99 4.01
CA LYS A 66 -2.88 -4.01 3.61
C LYS A 66 -2.23 -5.27 3.05
N VAL A 67 -1.11 -5.13 2.32
CA VAL A 67 -0.36 -6.29 1.79
C VAL A 67 0.20 -7.14 2.92
N PHE A 68 0.86 -6.51 3.89
CA PHE A 68 1.46 -7.21 5.02
C PHE A 68 0.40 -7.86 5.92
N SER A 69 -0.66 -7.13 6.25
CA SER A 69 -1.78 -7.66 7.05
C SER A 69 -2.47 -8.82 6.34
N PHE A 70 -2.70 -8.70 5.02
CA PHE A 70 -3.30 -9.78 4.24
C PHE A 70 -2.42 -11.04 4.23
N VAL A 71 -1.11 -10.90 3.96
CA VAL A 71 -0.18 -12.05 3.98
C VAL A 71 -0.18 -12.72 5.35
N LEU A 72 -0.19 -11.94 6.43
CA LEU A 72 -0.26 -12.48 7.78
C LEU A 72 -1.57 -13.24 8.02
N ALA A 73 -2.72 -12.65 7.70
CA ALA A 73 -4.03 -13.29 7.86
C ALA A 73 -4.13 -14.57 7.01
N TYR A 74 -3.74 -14.49 5.73
CA TYR A 74 -3.72 -15.61 4.82
C TYR A 74 -2.81 -16.74 5.32
N SER A 75 -1.70 -16.42 5.99
CA SER A 75 -0.83 -17.45 6.57
C SER A 75 -1.51 -18.27 7.66
N ARG A 76 -2.51 -17.69 8.36
CA ARG A 76 -3.28 -18.31 9.44
C ARG A 76 -4.47 -19.09 8.91
N VAL A 77 -5.34 -18.44 8.12
CA VAL A 77 -6.64 -18.99 7.74
C VAL A 77 -6.68 -19.56 6.31
N LYS A 78 -5.64 -19.34 5.51
CA LYS A 78 -5.51 -19.82 4.12
C LYS A 78 -6.74 -19.42 3.29
N SER A 79 -7.32 -20.35 2.55
CA SER A 79 -8.48 -20.12 1.68
C SER A 79 -9.77 -19.73 2.42
N ASN A 80 -9.85 -19.92 3.75
CA ASN A 80 -11.06 -19.57 4.52
C ASN A 80 -11.30 -18.06 4.54
N ILE A 81 -10.28 -17.25 4.25
CA ILE A 81 -10.46 -15.79 4.08
C ILE A 81 -11.49 -15.47 2.98
N TRP A 82 -11.63 -16.33 1.96
CA TRP A 82 -12.55 -16.15 0.84
C TRP A 82 -14.02 -16.41 1.20
N GLU A 83 -14.29 -16.92 2.39
CA GLU A 83 -15.66 -16.99 2.92
C GLU A 83 -16.17 -15.59 3.34
N ARG A 84 -15.26 -14.62 3.51
CA ARG A 84 -15.55 -13.27 4.03
C ARG A 84 -15.31 -12.16 3.02
N MET A 85 -14.66 -12.46 1.89
CA MET A 85 -14.36 -11.50 0.82
C MET A 85 -14.09 -12.21 -0.52
N ASP A 86 -14.13 -11.46 -1.62
CA ASP A 86 -13.90 -11.96 -2.97
C ASP A 86 -12.44 -11.72 -3.45
N LEU A 87 -12.15 -12.06 -4.70
CA LEU A 87 -10.84 -11.89 -5.38
C LEU A 87 -10.88 -10.93 -6.58
N GLU A 88 -11.97 -10.20 -6.75
CA GLU A 88 -12.23 -9.37 -7.92
C GLU A 88 -11.64 -7.95 -7.79
N PRO A 89 -11.14 -7.35 -8.89
CA PRO A 89 -10.79 -5.94 -8.91
C PRO A 89 -12.01 -5.07 -8.56
N ALA A 90 -11.80 -4.06 -7.71
CA ALA A 90 -12.83 -3.05 -7.51
C ALA A 90 -12.80 -2.10 -8.72
N GLY A 91 -13.81 -2.17 -9.60
CA GLY A 91 -14.00 -1.21 -10.71
C GLY A 91 -14.42 0.20 -10.24
N THR A 92 -14.38 0.46 -8.93
CA THR A 92 -14.81 1.68 -8.26
C THR A 92 -13.74 2.15 -7.27
N PRO A 93 -13.83 3.38 -6.73
CA PRO A 93 -12.88 3.87 -5.74
C PRO A 93 -12.72 2.91 -4.55
N PHE A 94 -11.51 2.84 -3.98
CA PHE A 94 -11.15 1.91 -2.91
C PHE A 94 -11.97 2.04 -1.61
N ASN A 95 -12.73 3.13 -1.46
CA ASN A 95 -13.61 3.44 -0.34
C ASN A 95 -15.11 3.49 -0.75
N SER A 96 -15.47 2.92 -1.90
CA SER A 96 -16.84 2.94 -2.42
C SER A 96 -17.81 2.15 -1.54
N LEU A 97 -18.70 2.86 -0.84
CA LEU A 97 -19.79 2.24 -0.08
C LEU A 97 -20.88 1.69 -1.00
N VAL A 98 -21.15 2.33 -2.13
CA VAL A 98 -22.18 1.89 -3.09
C VAL A 98 -21.87 0.50 -3.64
N GLN A 99 -20.59 0.23 -3.96
CA GLN A 99 -20.18 -1.09 -4.41
C GLN A 99 -20.36 -2.13 -3.30
N LEU A 100 -19.97 -1.78 -2.06
CA LEU A 100 -20.11 -2.66 -0.92
C LEU A 100 -21.58 -2.99 -0.62
N GLU A 101 -22.49 -2.01 -0.74
CA GLU A 101 -23.93 -2.22 -0.61
C GLU A 101 -24.49 -3.14 -1.70
N TYR A 102 -24.08 -2.92 -2.96
CA TYR A 102 -24.45 -3.78 -4.08
C TYR A 102 -23.97 -5.23 -3.87
N ASP A 103 -22.78 -5.39 -3.32
CA ASP A 103 -22.18 -6.68 -2.96
C ASP A 103 -22.66 -7.22 -1.61
N LYS A 104 -23.73 -6.64 -1.05
CA LYS A 104 -24.39 -7.08 0.18
C LYS A 104 -23.44 -7.14 1.39
N GLY A 105 -22.51 -6.20 1.46
CA GLY A 105 -21.54 -6.10 2.54
C GLY A 105 -20.30 -6.97 2.38
N ILE A 106 -20.17 -7.75 1.29
CA ILE A 106 -18.99 -8.57 1.02
C ILE A 106 -17.96 -7.76 0.24
N PRO A 107 -16.76 -7.50 0.80
CA PRO A 107 -15.72 -6.76 0.09
C PRO A 107 -15.18 -7.55 -1.10
N ARG A 108 -14.81 -6.83 -2.16
CA ARG A 108 -14.31 -7.43 -3.41
C ARG A 108 -12.90 -8.02 -3.34
N ASN A 109 -12.05 -7.50 -2.45
CA ASN A 109 -10.67 -7.94 -2.28
C ASN A 109 -10.09 -7.34 -0.98
N PRO A 110 -8.96 -7.85 -0.46
CA PRO A 110 -8.33 -7.34 0.76
C PRO A 110 -7.68 -5.95 0.63
N PHE A 111 -7.58 -5.38 -0.59
CA PHE A 111 -6.81 -4.16 -0.86
C PHE A 111 -7.67 -2.89 -0.89
N ILE A 112 -9.00 -3.03 -0.93
CA ILE A 112 -9.93 -1.93 -0.62
C ILE A 112 -10.13 -1.78 0.88
N ASN A 113 -10.65 -0.62 1.32
CA ASN A 113 -10.78 -0.33 2.76
C ASN A 113 -11.67 -1.35 3.49
N ALA A 114 -12.80 -1.73 2.90
CA ALA A 114 -13.70 -2.70 3.50
C ALA A 114 -13.05 -4.08 3.69
N GLY A 115 -12.29 -4.55 2.69
CA GLY A 115 -11.58 -5.83 2.76
C GLY A 115 -10.42 -5.79 3.75
N ALA A 116 -9.70 -4.67 3.82
CA ALA A 116 -8.64 -4.48 4.81
C ALA A 116 -9.17 -4.52 6.25
N ILE A 117 -10.39 -4.00 6.50
CA ILE A 117 -11.05 -4.09 7.81
C ILE A 117 -11.39 -5.55 8.14
N VAL A 118 -11.89 -6.33 7.18
CA VAL A 118 -12.14 -7.78 7.38
C VAL A 118 -10.83 -8.53 7.65
N VAL A 119 -9.72 -8.17 6.99
CA VAL A 119 -8.40 -8.74 7.29
C VAL A 119 -7.98 -8.44 8.74
N CYS A 120 -8.18 -7.21 9.22
CA CYS A 120 -7.90 -6.87 10.61
C CYS A 120 -8.76 -7.68 11.59
N ASP A 121 -10.05 -7.85 11.28
CA ASP A 121 -10.97 -8.65 12.10
C ASP A 121 -10.52 -10.11 12.22
N ILE A 122 -10.09 -10.72 11.10
CA ILE A 122 -9.50 -12.07 11.12
C ILE A 122 -8.25 -12.13 12.01
N LEU A 123 -7.38 -11.12 11.96
CA LEU A 123 -6.18 -11.09 12.79
C LEU A 123 -6.49 -10.94 14.28
N VAL A 124 -7.55 -10.22 14.64
CA VAL A 124 -8.02 -10.11 16.02
C VAL A 124 -8.47 -11.47 16.56
N ASP A 125 -9.12 -12.30 15.74
CA ASP A 125 -9.52 -13.65 16.13
C ASP A 125 -8.33 -14.62 16.25
N GLU A 126 -7.34 -14.49 15.36
CA GLU A 126 -6.24 -15.47 15.22
C GLU A 126 -5.02 -15.20 16.11
N LEU A 127 -4.87 -13.97 16.64
CA LEU A 127 -3.71 -13.59 17.44
C LEU A 127 -4.08 -13.47 18.93
N ALA A 128 -3.26 -14.07 19.79
CA ALA A 128 -3.43 -13.98 21.24
C ALA A 128 -3.17 -12.56 21.81
N SER A 129 -2.48 -11.72 21.04
CA SER A 129 -2.20 -10.30 21.37
C SER A 129 -2.12 -9.53 20.04
N PRO A 130 -3.29 -9.22 19.45
CA PRO A 130 -3.40 -8.60 18.13
C PRO A 130 -2.96 -7.13 18.12
#